data_AF-A0A973BTY5-F1
#
_entry.id   AF-A0A973BTY5-F1
#
_cell.length_a   1.000
_cell.length_b   1.000
_cell.length_c   1.000
_cell.angle_alpha   90.00
_cell.angle_beta   90.00
_cell.angle_gamma   90.00
#
_symmetry.space_group_name_H-M   'P 1'
#
loop_
_entity.id
_entity.type
_entity.pdbx_description
1 polymer ?
#
loop_
_entity_poly.entity_id
_entity_poly.type
_entity_poly.pdbx_seq_one_letter_code
_entity_poly.pdbx_strand_id
1 'polypeptide(L)'
;MRLALGHQLQAGLEASFSTPAADHRALVRAAWPMLARDEMDPVFAVMCELSGLAAAGRESYAAGALQLAQAFVEWLQPFLDGDASHRRAEAQAAVVLVDALLLARQLLGADAALGPLTSL
;
A
#
# COMPACT_ATOMS: atom_id res chain seq x y z
N MET A 1 6.91 -18.69 0.43
CA MET A 1 5.49 -18.29 0.47
C MET A 1 5.31 -16.78 0.62
N ARG A 2 5.92 -16.10 1.62
CA ARG A 2 5.88 -14.63 1.80
C ARG A 2 6.35 -13.80 0.60
N LEU A 3 7.46 -14.20 -0.05
CA LEU A 3 8.00 -13.52 -1.24
C LEU A 3 7.13 -13.68 -2.49
N ALA A 4 6.44 -14.82 -2.65
CA ALA A 4 5.64 -15.12 -3.84
C ALA A 4 4.36 -14.28 -3.90
N LEU A 5 3.74 -14.03 -2.75
CA LEU A 5 2.56 -13.15 -2.64
C LEU A 5 2.93 -11.69 -2.92
N GLY A 6 4.07 -11.22 -2.38
CA GLY A 6 4.60 -9.88 -2.65
C GLY A 6 4.91 -9.67 -4.14
N HIS A 7 5.55 -10.66 -4.79
CA HIS A 7 5.84 -10.61 -6.22
C HIS A 7 4.59 -10.63 -7.10
N GLN A 8 3.57 -11.42 -6.74
CA GLN A 8 2.29 -11.45 -7.46
C GLN A 8 1.53 -10.14 -7.32
N LEU A 9 1.59 -9.51 -6.14
CA LEU A 9 1.03 -8.19 -5.92
C LEU A 9 1.74 -7.14 -6.78
N GLN A 10 3.07 -7.13 -6.77
CA GLN A 10 3.88 -6.19 -7.57
C GLN A 10 3.62 -6.37 -9.07
N ALA A 11 3.64 -7.59 -9.59
CA ALA A 11 3.36 -7.87 -11.00
C ALA A 11 1.94 -7.47 -11.43
N GLY A 12 0.95 -7.65 -10.56
CA GLY A 12 -0.44 -7.20 -10.82
C GLY A 12 -0.61 -5.68 -10.79
N LEU A 13 0.16 -5.00 -9.94
CA LEU A 13 0.13 -3.55 -9.80
C LEU A 13 0.93 -2.82 -10.89
N GLU A 14 2.07 -3.39 -11.31
CA GLU A 14 2.87 -2.87 -12.43
C GLU A 14 2.05 -2.75 -13.71
N ALA A 15 1.18 -3.72 -13.99
CA ALA A 15 0.26 -3.66 -15.12
C ALA A 15 -0.77 -2.50 -15.01
N SER A 16 -1.02 -2.01 -13.79
CA SER A 16 -1.93 -0.90 -13.52
C SER A 16 -1.25 0.48 -13.61
N PHE A 17 0.09 0.53 -13.65
CA PHE A 17 0.88 1.76 -13.66
C PHE A 17 1.49 2.05 -15.04
N SER A 18 0.64 2.15 -16.06
CA SER A 18 1.06 2.31 -17.47
C SER A 18 1.77 3.64 -17.78
N THR A 19 1.53 4.66 -16.96
CA THR A 19 2.24 5.94 -16.98
C THR A 19 2.53 6.34 -15.55
N PRO A 20 3.64 7.05 -15.26
CA PRO A 20 3.87 7.61 -13.94
C PRO A 20 2.66 8.43 -13.47
N ALA A 21 2.30 8.28 -12.21
CA ALA A 21 1.24 9.03 -11.57
C ALA A 21 1.75 10.40 -11.14
N ALA A 22 0.91 11.42 -11.28
CA ALA A 22 1.24 12.78 -10.88
C ALA A 22 1.44 12.92 -9.35
N ASP A 23 0.73 12.12 -8.56
CA ASP A 23 0.79 12.13 -7.10
C ASP A 23 0.35 10.78 -6.49
N HIS A 24 0.49 10.65 -5.17
CA HIS A 24 0.08 9.48 -4.40
C HIS A 24 -1.40 9.12 -4.57
N ARG A 25 -2.29 10.09 -4.74
CA ARG A 25 -3.74 9.83 -4.85
C ARG A 25 -4.05 9.18 -6.18
N ALA A 26 -3.49 9.71 -7.26
CA ALA A 26 -3.61 9.13 -8.59
C ALA A 26 -3.06 7.70 -8.61
N LEU A 27 -1.90 7.47 -7.98
CA LEU A 27 -1.29 6.15 -7.87
C LEU A 27 -2.19 5.16 -7.10
N VAL A 28 -2.69 5.55 -5.92
CA VAL A 28 -3.58 4.72 -5.12
C VAL A 28 -4.89 4.44 -5.84
N ARG A 29 -5.47 5.44 -6.52
CA ARG A 29 -6.70 5.26 -7.31
C ARG A 29 -6.52 4.24 -8.43
N ALA A 30 -5.35 4.21 -9.08
CA ALA A 30 -5.03 3.20 -10.09
C ALA A 30 -4.82 1.80 -9.50
N ALA A 31 -4.21 1.72 -8.31
CA ALA A 31 -3.94 0.45 -7.62
C ALA A 31 -5.20 -0.17 -6.97
N TRP A 32 -6.11 0.67 -6.48
CA TRP A 32 -7.22 0.26 -5.62
C TRP A 32 -8.13 -0.84 -6.18
N PRO A 33 -8.52 -0.85 -7.47
CA PRO A 33 -9.36 -1.92 -8.02
C PRO A 33 -8.76 -3.33 -7.92
N MET A 34 -7.43 -3.44 -7.80
CA MET A 34 -6.74 -4.70 -7.54
C MET A 34 -6.68 -4.99 -6.04
N LEU A 35 -6.29 -3.98 -5.25
CA LEU A 35 -6.12 -4.12 -3.79
C LEU A 35 -7.44 -4.38 -3.05
N ALA A 36 -8.56 -3.87 -3.56
CA ALA A 36 -9.88 -3.96 -2.94
C ALA A 36 -10.67 -5.23 -3.32
N ARG A 37 -10.04 -6.16 -4.02
CA ARG A 37 -10.65 -7.46 -4.34
C ARG A 37 -10.77 -8.31 -3.09
N ASP A 38 -11.90 -8.98 -2.91
CA ASP A 38 -12.17 -9.78 -1.70
C ASP A 38 -11.12 -10.88 -1.49
N GLU A 39 -10.52 -11.41 -2.56
CA GLU A 39 -9.44 -12.41 -2.46
C GLU A 39 -8.16 -11.85 -1.81
N MET A 40 -8.01 -10.53 -1.77
CA MET A 40 -6.88 -9.85 -1.16
C MET A 40 -7.10 -9.57 0.33
N ASP A 41 -8.33 -9.63 0.84
CA ASP A 41 -8.64 -9.30 2.23
C ASP A 41 -7.86 -10.17 3.24
N PRO A 42 -7.72 -11.51 3.08
CA PRO A 42 -6.92 -12.32 3.99
C PRO A 42 -5.43 -11.93 3.99
N VAL A 43 -4.91 -11.46 2.86
CA VAL A 43 -3.52 -11.02 2.72
C VAL A 43 -3.29 -9.78 3.56
N PHE A 44 -4.19 -8.81 3.44
CA PHE A 44 -4.07 -7.55 4.15
C PHE A 44 -4.39 -7.68 5.64
N ALA A 45 -5.27 -8.59 6.05
CA ALA A 45 -5.49 -8.90 7.46
C ALA A 45 -4.19 -9.31 8.17
N VAL A 46 -3.39 -10.19 7.55
CA VAL A 46 -2.08 -10.62 8.09
C VAL A 46 -1.10 -9.44 8.15
N MET A 47 -1.12 -8.58 7.13
CA MET A 47 -0.26 -7.38 7.11
C MET A 47 -0.63 -6.39 8.21
N CYS A 48 -1.92 -6.11 8.41
CA CYS A 48 -2.42 -5.26 9.48
C CYS A 48 -2.05 -5.81 10.87
N GLU A 49 -2.14 -7.13 11.08
CA GLU A 49 -1.72 -7.75 12.33
C GLU A 49 -0.22 -7.54 12.60
N LEU A 50 0.63 -7.77 11.59
CA LEU A 50 2.07 -7.57 11.70
C LEU A 50 2.44 -6.10 11.97
N SER A 51 1.80 -5.17 11.26
CA SER A 51 1.95 -3.73 11.48
C SER A 51 1.51 -3.34 12.89
N GLY A 52 0.39 -3.89 13.37
CA GLY A 52 -0.10 -3.67 14.72
C GLY A 52 0.85 -4.20 15.80
N LEU A 53 1.40 -5.40 15.62
CA LEU A 53 2.40 -5.98 16.53
C LEU A 53 3.69 -5.16 16.56
N ALA A 54 4.16 -4.69 15.41
CA ALA A 54 5.32 -3.83 15.32
C ALA A 54 5.07 -2.47 16.01
N ALA A 55 3.91 -1.85 15.76
CA ALA A 55 3.51 -0.59 16.39
C ALA A 55 3.32 -0.71 17.91
N ALA A 56 2.88 -1.88 18.39
CA ALA A 56 2.80 -2.20 19.81
C ALA A 56 4.17 -2.47 20.47
N GLY A 57 5.28 -2.29 19.76
CA GLY A 57 6.63 -2.44 20.30
C GLY A 57 7.09 -3.88 20.47
N ARG A 58 6.48 -4.85 19.77
CA ARG A 58 6.95 -6.24 19.77
C ARG A 58 8.23 -6.32 18.93
N GLU A 59 9.39 -6.24 19.59
CA GLU A 59 10.71 -6.08 18.96
C GLU A 59 10.99 -7.04 17.80
N SER A 60 10.52 -8.29 17.88
CA SER A 60 10.69 -9.30 16.83
C SER A 60 10.08 -8.91 15.48
N TYR A 61 9.17 -7.93 15.45
CA TYR A 61 8.47 -7.47 14.26
C TYR A 61 8.89 -6.06 13.81
N ALA A 62 9.49 -5.26 14.70
CA ALA A 62 9.80 -3.85 14.43
C ALA A 62 10.77 -3.66 13.26
N ALA A 63 11.90 -4.37 13.26
CA ALA A 63 12.89 -4.24 12.19
C ALA A 63 12.37 -4.75 10.83
N GLY A 64 11.62 -5.86 10.84
CA GLY A 64 11.04 -6.43 9.62
C GLY A 64 9.96 -5.54 9.01
N ALA A 65 9.08 -4.97 9.84
CA ALA A 65 8.04 -4.05 9.38
C ALA A 65 8.65 -2.77 8.77
N LEU A 66 9.69 -2.21 9.40
CA LEU A 66 10.38 -1.03 8.88
C LEU A 66 11.04 -1.30 7.52
N GLN A 67 11.79 -2.40 7.39
CA GLN A 67 12.42 -2.78 6.13
C GLN A 67 11.39 -3.00 5.01
N LEU A 68 10.26 -3.62 5.34
CA LEU A 68 9.19 -3.86 4.37
C LEU A 68 8.56 -2.54 3.89
N ALA A 69 8.26 -1.62 4.81
CA ALA A 69 7.74 -0.30 4.45
C ALA A 69 8.72 0.48 3.56
N GLN A 70 10.02 0.44 3.88
CA GLN A 70 11.06 1.07 3.07
C GLN A 70 11.15 0.47 1.66
N ALA A 71 11.09 -0.86 1.55
CA ALA A 71 11.10 -1.55 0.26
C ALA A 71 9.90 -1.15 -0.62
N PHE A 72 8.71 -0.98 -0.04
CA PHE A 72 7.56 -0.46 -0.79
C PHE A 72 7.76 0.99 -1.24
N VAL A 73 8.28 1.87 -0.38
CA VAL A 73 8.56 3.27 -0.73
C VAL A 73 9.60 3.35 -1.86
N GLU A 74 10.61 2.50 -1.84
CA GLU A 74 11.61 2.43 -2.91
C GLU A 74 11.01 1.90 -4.21
N TRP A 75 10.21 0.84 -4.14
CA TRP A 75 9.56 0.24 -5.30
C TRP A 75 8.52 1.16 -5.95
N LEU A 76 7.83 2.03 -5.19
CA LEU A 76 6.81 2.93 -5.74
C LEU A 76 7.37 4.15 -6.48
N GLN A 77 8.59 4.58 -6.14
CA GLN A 77 9.18 5.80 -6.69
C GLN A 77 9.23 5.85 -8.24
N PRO A 78 9.57 4.77 -8.97
CA PRO A 78 9.58 4.79 -10.44
C PRO A 78 8.20 5.02 -11.08
N PHE A 79 7.10 4.82 -10.34
CA PHE A 79 5.73 5.01 -10.82
C PHE A 79 5.18 6.41 -10.53
N LEU A 80 6.01 7.34 -10.06
CA LEU A 80 5.63 8.69 -9.70
C LEU A 80 6.42 9.71 -10.53
N ASP A 81 5.77 10.81 -10.90
CA ASP A 81 6.41 11.93 -11.59
C ASP A 81 7.21 12.83 -10.63
N GLY A 82 8.02 13.73 -11.20
CA GLY A 82 8.78 14.74 -10.46
C GLY A 82 10.20 14.30 -10.07
N ASP A 83 10.86 15.11 -9.24
CA ASP A 83 12.23 14.84 -8.79
C ASP A 83 12.30 13.77 -7.69
N ALA A 84 13.53 13.33 -7.34
CA ALA A 84 13.71 12.24 -6.38
C ALA A 84 13.14 12.55 -4.98
N SER A 85 13.17 13.81 -4.54
CA SER A 85 12.63 14.21 -3.24
C SER A 85 11.11 14.14 -3.27
N HIS A 86 10.51 14.68 -4.33
CA HIS A 86 9.06 14.64 -4.54
C HIS A 86 8.55 13.20 -4.65
N ARG A 87 9.14 12.36 -5.50
CA ARG A 87 8.75 10.96 -5.66
C ARG A 87 8.83 10.17 -4.35
N ARG A 88 9.84 10.45 -3.52
CA ARG A 88 9.97 9.80 -2.21
C ARG A 88 8.83 10.21 -1.27
N ALA A 89 8.51 11.51 -1.21
CA ALA A 89 7.41 12.00 -0.39
C ALA A 89 6.06 11.43 -0.84
N GLU A 90 5.80 11.41 -2.15
CA GLU A 90 4.58 10.83 -2.73
C GLU A 90 4.51 9.32 -2.49
N ALA A 91 5.61 8.58 -2.63
CA ALA A 91 5.64 7.15 -2.33
C ALA A 91 5.33 6.85 -0.85
N GLN A 92 5.86 7.65 0.07
CA GLN A 92 5.52 7.55 1.50
C GLN A 92 4.04 7.82 1.75
N ALA A 93 3.50 8.89 1.15
CA ALA A 93 2.08 9.23 1.25
C ALA A 93 1.18 8.13 0.68
N ALA A 94 1.58 7.49 -0.43
CA ALA A 94 0.84 6.40 -1.03
C ALA A 94 0.79 5.17 -0.11
N VAL A 95 1.91 4.78 0.51
CA VAL A 95 1.94 3.66 1.48
C VAL A 95 1.01 3.94 2.66
N VAL A 96 1.07 5.14 3.24
CA VAL A 96 0.20 5.54 4.36
C VAL A 96 -1.27 5.53 3.96
N LEU A 97 -1.60 6.05 2.78
CA LEU A 97 -2.98 6.09 2.28
C LEU A 97 -3.53 4.68 2.05
N VAL A 98 -2.75 3.79 1.41
CA VAL A 98 -3.16 2.40 1.18
C VAL A 98 -3.39 1.67 2.50
N ASP A 99 -2.48 1.80 3.47
CA ASP A 99 -2.61 1.17 4.78
C ASP A 99 -3.89 1.63 5.50
N ALA A 100 -4.16 2.95 5.50
CA ALA A 100 -5.37 3.50 6.09
C ALA A 100 -6.65 3.00 5.43
N LEU A 101 -6.68 2.91 4.10
CA LEU A 101 -7.84 2.41 3.35
C LEU A 101 -8.08 0.92 3.58
N LEU A 102 -7.03 0.12 3.62
CA LEU A 102 -7.11 -1.31 3.92
C LEU A 102 -7.57 -1.55 5.35
N LEU A 103 -7.04 -0.79 6.32
CA LEU A 103 -7.49 -0.86 7.71
C LEU A 103 -8.96 -0.45 7.84
N ALA A 104 -9.38 0.63 7.17
CA ALA A 104 -10.78 1.04 7.14
C ALA A 104 -11.66 -0.05 6.53
N ARG A 105 -11.23 -0.69 5.44
CA ARG A 105 -11.96 -1.81 4.82
C ARG A 105 -12.14 -3.00 5.78
N GLN A 106 -11.11 -3.34 6.54
CA GLN A 106 -11.15 -4.46 7.51
C GLN A 106 -12.02 -4.15 8.73
N LEU A 107 -12.05 -2.90 9.19
CA LEU A 107 -12.78 -2.51 10.41
C LEU A 107 -14.21 -2.04 10.15
N LEU A 108 -14.43 -1.36 9.03
CA LEU A 108 -15.67 -0.65 8.71
C LEU A 108 -16.40 -1.26 7.50
N GLY A 109 -15.78 -2.23 6.82
CA GLY A 109 -16.30 -2.87 5.61
C GLY A 109 -15.91 -2.15 4.31
N ALA A 110 -16.18 -2.82 3.19
CA ALA A 110 -15.78 -2.40 1.83
C ALA A 110 -16.22 -0.97 1.45
N ASP A 111 -17.45 -0.59 1.80
CA ASP A 111 -18.04 0.69 1.37
C ASP A 111 -17.35 1.91 2.02
N ALA A 112 -16.90 1.75 3.26
CA ALA A 112 -16.23 2.83 4.00
C ALA A 112 -14.89 3.24 3.38
N ALA A 113 -14.19 2.31 2.72
CA ALA A 113 -12.90 2.56 2.08
C ALA A 113 -13.02 3.26 0.72
N LEU A 114 -14.20 3.26 0.09
CA LEU A 114 -14.43 3.93 -1.20
C LEU A 114 -14.64 5.45 -1.03
N GLY A 115 -15.27 5.87 0.07
CA GLY A 115 -15.57 7.27 0.37
C GLY A 115 -14.36 8.21 0.21
N PRO A 116 -13.23 7.94 0.89
CA PRO A 116 -12.04 8.77 0.79
C PRO A 116 -11.52 8.90 -0.65
N LEU A 117 -11.52 7.81 -1.44
CA LEU A 117 -11.01 7.82 -2.82
C LEU A 117 -11.88 8.63 -3.78
N THR A 118 -13.17 8.76 -3.50
CA THR A 118 -14.11 9.59 -4.29
C THR A 118 -14.06 11.07 -3.93
N SER A 119 -13.58 11.41 -2.73
CA SER A 119 -13.46 12.79 -2.23
C SER A 119 -12.07 13.42 -2.40
N LEU A 120 -11.08 12.65 -2.86
CA LEU A 120 -9.67 13.04 -3.02
C LEU A 120 -9.32 13.48 -4.44
#